data_AF-A0A0N1AV97-F1
#
_entry.id   AF-A0A0N1AV97-F1
#
_cell.length_a   1.000
_cell.length_b   1.000
_cell.length_c   1.000
_cell.angle_alpha   90.00
_cell.angle_beta   90.00
_cell.angle_gamma   90.00
#
_symmetry.space_group_name_H-M   'P 1'
#
loop_
_entity.id
_entity.type
_entity.pdbx_description
1 polymer ?
#
loop_
_entity_poly.entity_id
_entity_poly.type
_entity_poly.pdbx_seq_one_letter_code
_entity_poly.pdbx_strand_id
1 'polypeptide(L)'
;MSDGPLPGAEVAPPEADSIGELLRRLLEDVVHLVRTELRLARAEVGAGAAAAAGGAGMIVGGIVFVSAALICLTVALVAWLSTWLGVPGAALAVAAGTAVLGMVLILLGVNAVKKIDLAPRRTVANVKRDVQALKGE
;
A
#
# COMPACT_ATOMS: atom_id res chain seq x y z
N MET A 1 2.43 -82.14 26.92
CA MET A 1 1.27 -81.23 26.94
C MET A 1 1.34 -80.43 28.22
N SER A 2 1.86 -79.20 28.14
CA SER A 2 1.47 -78.06 28.99
C SER A 2 2.34 -76.87 28.58
N ASP A 3 1.79 -76.04 27.71
CA ASP A 3 2.28 -74.69 27.47
C ASP A 3 2.20 -73.88 28.78
N GLY A 4 3.30 -73.22 29.14
CA GLY A 4 3.34 -72.20 30.18
C GLY A 4 3.28 -70.81 29.52
N PRO A 5 2.34 -69.92 29.89
CA PRO A 5 2.19 -68.60 29.26
C PRO A 5 3.41 -67.69 29.49
N LEU A 6 3.81 -66.95 28.45
CA LEU A 6 4.85 -65.93 28.50
C LEU A 6 4.36 -64.71 29.32
N PRO A 7 5.11 -64.25 30.36
CA PRO A 7 4.77 -63.03 31.07
C PRO A 7 5.31 -61.81 30.32
N GLY A 8 4.40 -60.92 29.94
CA GLY A 8 4.67 -59.48 29.92
C GLY A 8 5.30 -58.90 28.66
N ALA A 9 4.61 -58.97 27.52
CA ALA A 9 4.63 -57.82 26.63
C ALA A 9 3.91 -56.69 27.36
N GLU A 10 4.67 -55.90 28.12
CA GLU A 10 4.20 -54.65 28.71
C GLU A 10 3.85 -53.69 27.55
N VAL A 11 2.63 -53.82 27.05
CA VAL A 11 2.01 -52.80 26.22
C VAL A 11 1.75 -51.64 27.18
N ALA A 12 2.70 -50.71 27.25
CA ALA A 12 2.48 -49.42 27.87
C ALA A 12 1.16 -48.87 27.32
N PRO A 13 0.21 -48.47 28.19
CA PRO A 13 -1.07 -47.98 27.71
C PRO A 13 -0.84 -46.77 26.81
N PRO A 14 -1.62 -46.59 25.74
CA PRO A 14 -1.59 -45.33 25.01
C PRO A 14 -1.94 -44.23 26.00
N GLU A 15 -0.96 -43.39 26.35
CA GLU A 15 -1.18 -42.18 27.14
C GLU A 15 -2.26 -41.39 26.41
N ALA A 16 -3.47 -41.38 26.96
CA ALA A 16 -4.51 -40.49 26.55
C ALA A 16 -3.97 -39.08 26.82
N ASP A 17 -3.56 -38.37 25.76
CA ASP A 17 -3.09 -36.99 25.83
C ASP A 17 -4.02 -36.23 26.78
N SER A 18 -3.48 -35.80 27.93
CA SER A 18 -4.29 -35.10 28.93
C SER A 18 -4.87 -33.82 28.33
N ILE A 19 -6.02 -33.36 28.82
CA ILE A 19 -6.64 -32.09 28.38
C ILE A 19 -5.64 -30.92 28.47
N GLY A 20 -4.70 -30.96 29.42
CA GLY A 20 -3.63 -29.98 29.55
C GLY A 20 -2.62 -30.02 28.40
N GLU A 21 -2.32 -31.19 27.86
CA GLU A 21 -1.41 -31.37 26.72
C GLU A 21 -2.05 -30.88 25.41
N LEU A 22 -3.35 -31.16 25.21
CA LEU A 22 -4.11 -30.65 24.06
C LEU A 22 -4.22 -29.12 24.07
N LEU A 23 -4.47 -28.53 25.24
CA LEU A 23 -4.52 -27.08 25.41
C LEU A 23 -3.16 -26.43 25.14
N ARG A 24 -2.07 -27.07 25.60
CA ARG A 24 -0.71 -26.60 25.36
C ARG A 24 -0.38 -26.61 23.86
N ARG A 25 -0.72 -27.68 23.14
CA ARG A 25 -0.55 -27.79 21.69
C ARG A 25 -1.37 -26.74 20.93
N LEU A 26 -2.63 -26.53 21.31
CA LEU A 26 -3.47 -25.51 20.69
C LEU A 26 -2.92 -24.08 20.89
N LEU A 27 -2.40 -23.77 22.08
CA LEU A 27 -1.75 -22.49 22.35
C LEU A 27 -0.45 -22.33 21.53
N GLU A 28 0.35 -23.38 21.41
CA GLU A 28 1.54 -23.39 20.55
C GLU A 28 1.17 -23.16 19.08
N ASP A 29 0.11 -23.80 18.58
CA ASP A 29 -0.39 -23.63 17.21
C ASP A 29 -0.92 -22.21 16.96
N VAL A 30 -1.64 -21.62 17.90
CA VAL A 30 -2.11 -20.22 17.81
C VAL A 30 -0.93 -19.25 17.78
N VAL A 31 0.08 -19.45 18.63
CA VAL A 31 1.31 -18.64 18.61
C VAL A 31 2.06 -18.80 17.28
N HIS A 32 2.09 -20.03 16.73
CA HIS A 32 2.66 -20.31 15.42
C HIS A 32 1.92 -19.59 14.29
N LEU A 33 0.58 -19.61 14.31
CA LEU A 33 -0.25 -18.95 13.32
C LEU A 33 -0.06 -17.43 13.35
N VAL A 34 -0.10 -16.82 14.53
CA VAL A 34 0.08 -15.37 14.69
C VAL A 34 1.45 -14.92 14.21
N ARG A 35 2.52 -15.66 14.55
CA ARG A 35 3.88 -15.36 14.05
C ARG A 35 3.96 -15.48 12.53
N THR A 36 3.24 -16.44 11.95
CA THR A 36 3.22 -16.67 10.51
C THR A 36 2.48 -15.55 9.77
N GLU A 37 1.29 -15.18 10.24
CA GLU A 37 0.52 -14.04 9.74
C GLU A 37 1.31 -12.72 9.84
N LEU A 38 1.98 -12.47 10.97
CA LEU A 38 2.84 -11.29 11.12
C LEU A 38 4.00 -11.29 10.12
N ARG A 39 4.60 -12.45 9.84
CA ARG A 39 5.67 -12.57 8.84
C ARG A 39 5.14 -12.31 7.43
N LEU A 40 3.96 -12.83 7.11
CA LEU A 40 3.32 -12.64 5.81
C LEU A 40 2.90 -11.19 5.60
N ALA A 41 2.21 -10.60 6.59
CA ALA A 41 1.83 -9.20 6.58
C ALA A 41 3.06 -8.28 6.45
N ARG A 42 4.17 -8.57 7.14
CA ARG A 42 5.43 -7.83 6.95
C ARG A 42 5.98 -7.97 5.54
N ALA A 43 5.95 -9.17 4.97
CA ALA A 43 6.43 -9.41 3.61
C ALA A 43 5.59 -8.67 2.57
N GLU A 44 4.26 -8.68 2.71
CA GLU A 44 3.34 -7.99 1.81
C GLU A 44 3.45 -6.47 1.93
N VAL A 45 3.53 -5.93 3.15
CA VAL A 45 3.80 -4.50 3.38
C VAL A 45 5.16 -4.10 2.80
N GLY A 46 6.20 -4.92 2.97
CA GLY A 46 7.52 -4.68 2.42
C GLY A 46 7.55 -4.69 0.89
N ALA A 47 6.91 -5.68 0.27
CA ALA A 47 6.79 -5.77 -1.19
C ALA A 47 5.96 -4.61 -1.76
N GLY A 48 4.84 -4.27 -1.11
CA GLY A 48 4.00 -3.14 -1.46
C GLY A 48 4.76 -1.81 -1.34
N ALA A 49 5.54 -1.63 -0.28
CA ALA A 49 6.36 -0.44 -0.08
C ALA A 49 7.47 -0.31 -1.13
N ALA A 50 8.16 -1.40 -1.45
CA ALA A 50 9.19 -1.42 -2.48
C ALA A 50 8.62 -1.13 -3.88
N ALA A 51 7.49 -1.72 -4.22
CA ALA A 51 6.79 -1.46 -5.49
C ALA A 51 6.29 -0.01 -5.56
N ALA A 52 5.71 0.51 -4.48
CA ALA A 52 5.30 1.91 -4.39
C ALA A 52 6.48 2.87 -4.51
N ALA A 53 7.62 2.57 -3.88
CA ALA A 53 8.84 3.36 -3.97
C ALA A 53 9.42 3.36 -5.39
N GLY A 54 9.49 2.20 -6.05
CA GLY A 54 9.91 2.09 -7.45
C GLY A 54 8.98 2.86 -8.38
N GLY A 55 7.67 2.72 -8.18
CA GLY A 55 6.65 3.47 -8.92
C GLY A 55 6.77 4.98 -8.74
N ALA A 56 6.94 5.45 -7.50
CA ALA A 56 7.16 6.86 -7.20
C ALA A 56 8.45 7.39 -7.86
N GLY A 57 9.53 6.60 -7.84
CA GLY A 57 10.78 6.94 -8.51
C GLY A 57 10.62 7.13 -10.02
N MET A 58 9.90 6.22 -10.69
CA MET A 58 9.59 6.34 -12.13
C MET A 58 8.73 7.56 -12.43
N ILE A 59 7.74 7.87 -11.60
CA ILE A 59 6.90 9.08 -11.76
C ILE A 59 7.76 10.34 -11.65
N VAL A 60 8.61 10.44 -10.63
CA VAL A 60 9.51 11.58 -10.45
C VAL A 60 10.46 11.72 -11.64
N GLY A 61 11.08 10.61 -12.07
CA GLY A 61 11.93 10.60 -13.26
C GLY A 61 11.19 11.07 -14.51
N GLY A 62 9.98 10.57 -14.74
CA GLY A 62 9.13 11.00 -15.86
C GLY A 62 8.79 12.48 -15.82
N ILE A 63 8.46 13.03 -14.64
CA ILE A 63 8.17 14.45 -14.46
C ILE A 63 9.38 15.31 -14.85
N VAL A 64 10.61 14.88 -14.53
CA VAL A 64 11.83 15.61 -14.92
C VAL A 64 11.96 15.69 -16.44
N PHE A 65 11.81 14.58 -17.16
CA PHE A 65 11.91 14.57 -18.62
C PHE A 65 10.78 15.36 -19.30
N VAL A 66 9.54 15.22 -18.82
CA VAL A 66 8.41 16.02 -19.33
C VAL A 66 8.65 17.51 -19.08
N SER A 67 9.17 17.88 -17.91
CA SER A 67 9.48 19.28 -17.59
C SER A 67 10.57 19.83 -18.53
N ALA A 68 11.63 19.06 -18.78
CA ALA A 68 12.67 19.43 -19.74
C ALA A 68 12.10 19.62 -21.15
N ALA A 69 11.23 18.70 -21.61
CA ALA A 69 10.56 18.81 -22.90
C ALA A 69 9.66 20.06 -22.99
N LEU A 70 8.93 20.40 -21.92
CA LEU A 70 8.10 21.60 -21.85
C LEU A 70 8.93 22.89 -21.90
N ILE A 71 10.09 22.92 -21.25
CA ILE A 71 11.03 24.06 -21.34
C ILE A 71 11.52 24.22 -22.79
N CYS A 72 11.99 23.13 -23.41
CA CYS A 72 12.42 23.16 -24.81
C CYS A 72 11.31 23.62 -25.75
N LEU A 73 10.07 23.13 -25.55
CA LEU A 73 8.91 23.52 -26.33
C LEU A 73 8.57 25.01 -26.14
N THR A 74 8.65 25.52 -24.91
CA THR A 74 8.42 26.94 -24.60
C THR A 74 9.43 27.82 -25.33
N VAL A 75 10.72 27.47 -25.29
CA VAL A 75 11.78 28.20 -26.00
C VAL A 75 11.55 28.15 -27.51
N ALA A 76 11.23 26.97 -28.07
CA ALA A 76 10.94 26.81 -29.49
C ALA A 76 9.73 27.66 -29.92
N LEU A 77 8.68 27.72 -29.10
CA LEU A 77 7.48 28.50 -29.37
C LEU A 77 7.78 30.00 -29.35
N VAL A 78 8.55 30.47 -28.36
CA VAL A 78 8.99 31.88 -28.31
C VAL A 78 9.84 32.21 -29.53
N ALA A 79 10.79 31.36 -29.91
CA ALA A 79 11.62 31.57 -31.09
C ALA A 79 10.77 31.67 -32.37
N TRP A 80 9.80 30.77 -32.54
CA TRP A 80 8.90 30.79 -33.69
C TRP A 80 8.03 32.06 -33.72
N LEU A 81 7.37 32.41 -32.62
CA LEU A 81 6.51 33.59 -32.53
C LEU A 81 7.30 34.91 -32.63
N SER A 82 8.58 34.91 -32.25
CA SER A 82 9.43 36.10 -32.32
C SER A 82 9.59 36.64 -33.74
N THR A 83 9.42 35.79 -34.76
CA THR A 83 9.45 36.18 -36.17
C THR A 83 8.30 37.12 -36.56
N TRP A 84 7.21 37.14 -35.78
CA TRP A 84 6.02 37.97 -36.03
C TRP A 84 5.86 39.10 -35.02
N LEU A 85 6.10 38.82 -33.72
CA LEU A 85 5.83 39.76 -32.62
C LEU A 85 7.10 40.40 -32.01
N GLY A 86 8.28 40.01 -32.49
CA GLY A 86 9.54 40.28 -31.79
C GLY A 86 9.68 39.47 -30.50
N VAL A 87 10.90 39.42 -29.97
CA VAL A 87 11.23 38.65 -28.77
C VAL A 87 10.36 38.99 -27.55
N PRO A 88 10.17 40.27 -27.15
CA PRO A 88 9.37 40.58 -25.95
C PRO A 88 7.89 40.23 -26.11
N GLY A 89 7.31 40.49 -27.30
CA GLY A 89 5.90 40.16 -27.57
C GLY A 89 5.65 38.66 -27.58
N ALA A 90 6.55 37.89 -28.20
CA ALA A 90 6.49 36.43 -28.20
C ALA A 90 6.62 35.84 -26.79
N ALA A 91 7.59 36.32 -26.01
CA ALA A 91 7.81 35.85 -24.64
C ALA A 91 6.59 36.11 -23.73
N LEU A 92 6.00 37.30 -23.81
CA LEU A 92 4.80 37.64 -23.04
C LEU A 92 3.58 36.79 -23.46
N ALA A 93 3.37 36.58 -24.75
CA ALA A 93 2.25 35.78 -25.25
C ALA A 93 2.35 34.31 -24.79
N VAL A 94 3.54 33.71 -24.92
CA VAL A 94 3.77 32.33 -24.49
C VAL A 94 3.71 32.20 -22.97
N ALA A 95 4.26 33.16 -22.22
CA ALA A 95 4.18 33.18 -20.77
C ALA A 95 2.73 33.29 -20.28
N ALA A 96 1.92 34.16 -20.88
CA ALA A 96 0.50 34.28 -20.54
C ALA A 96 -0.27 32.98 -20.84
N GLY A 97 -0.05 32.38 -22.01
CA GLY A 97 -0.71 31.12 -22.39
C GLY A 97 -0.34 29.97 -21.46
N THR A 98 0.94 29.80 -21.15
CA THR A 98 1.41 28.75 -20.23
C THR A 98 0.98 28.99 -18.79
N ALA A 99 0.89 30.24 -18.33
CA ALA A 99 0.35 30.59 -17.02
C ALA A 99 -1.14 30.23 -16.89
N VAL A 100 -1.96 30.51 -17.91
CA VAL A 100 -3.38 30.12 -17.92
C VAL A 100 -3.52 28.59 -17.88
N LEU A 101 -2.76 27.87 -18.70
CA LEU A 101 -2.76 26.40 -18.69
C LEU A 101 -2.35 25.85 -17.32
N GLY A 102 -1.29 26.39 -16.72
CA GLY A 102 -0.82 26.02 -15.39
C GLY A 102 -1.88 26.26 -14.31
N MET A 103 -2.57 27.39 -14.35
CA MET A 103 -3.66 27.71 -13.43
C MET A 103 -4.81 26.69 -13.54
N VAL A 104 -5.22 26.33 -14.76
CA VAL A 104 -6.26 25.31 -14.97
C VAL A 104 -5.83 23.95 -14.40
N LEU A 105 -4.60 23.52 -14.66
CA LEU A 105 -4.08 22.25 -14.13
C LEU A 105 -4.02 22.25 -12.60
N ILE A 106 -3.62 23.36 -11.97
CA ILE A 106 -3.63 23.51 -10.50
C ILE A 106 -5.06 23.36 -9.98
N LEU A 107 -6.04 24.03 -10.58
CA LEU A 107 -7.43 23.95 -10.13
C LEU A 107 -8.00 22.53 -10.28
N LEU A 108 -7.71 21.87 -11.40
CA LEU A 108 -8.10 20.48 -11.62
C LEU A 108 -7.44 19.53 -10.63
N GLY A 109 -6.14 19.70 -10.37
CA GLY A 109 -5.38 18.90 -9.41
C GLY A 109 -5.90 19.08 -7.98
N VAL A 110 -6.13 20.33 -7.56
CA VAL A 110 -6.74 20.63 -6.25
C VAL A 110 -8.12 19.99 -6.13
N ASN A 111 -8.94 20.06 -7.18
CA ASN A 111 -10.25 19.41 -7.17
C ASN A 111 -10.15 17.88 -7.17
N ALA A 112 -9.17 17.29 -7.85
CA ALA A 112 -8.94 15.85 -7.82
C ALA A 112 -8.55 15.40 -6.41
N VAL A 113 -7.60 16.08 -5.76
CA VAL A 113 -7.17 15.77 -4.39
C VAL A 113 -8.33 15.93 -3.39
N LYS A 114 -9.14 16.99 -3.52
CA LYS A 114 -10.33 17.19 -2.67
C LYS A 114 -11.37 16.08 -2.79
N LYS A 115 -11.46 15.41 -3.95
CA LYS A 115 -12.39 14.29 -4.18
C LYS A 115 -11.88 12.97 -3.63
N ILE A 116 -10.59 12.86 -3.31
CA ILE A 116 -10.04 11.68 -2.66
C ILE A 116 -10.51 11.72 -1.20
N ASP A 117 -11.48 10.86 -0.88
CA ASP A 117 -11.95 10.67 0.48
C ASP A 117 -10.87 9.91 1.27
N LEU A 118 -9.90 10.68 1.80
CA LEU A 118 -8.77 10.18 2.57
C LEU A 118 -9.20 9.53 3.90
N ALA A 119 -10.46 9.69 4.30
CA ALA A 119 -11.02 9.00 5.45
C ALA A 119 -11.42 7.56 5.05
N PRO A 120 -10.86 6.50 5.66
CA PRO A 120 -11.30 5.14 5.43
C PRO A 120 -12.66 4.96 6.10
N ARG A 121 -13.74 5.40 5.43
CA ARG A 121 -15.11 5.37 5.96
C ARG A 121 -15.54 3.97 6.39
N ARG A 122 -15.08 2.95 5.66
CA ARG A 122 -15.35 1.53 5.97
C ARG A 122 -14.70 1.13 7.30
N THR A 123 -13.44 1.50 7.52
CA THR A 123 -12.69 1.14 8.73
C THR A 123 -13.21 1.90 9.95
N VAL A 124 -13.50 3.20 9.82
CA VAL A 124 -14.05 3.99 10.93
C VAL A 124 -15.48 3.57 11.28
N ALA A 125 -16.31 3.20 10.29
CA ALA A 125 -17.66 2.70 10.53
C ALA A 125 -17.65 1.33 11.22
N ASN A 126 -16.76 0.41 10.81
CA ASN A 126 -16.64 -0.90 11.43
C ASN A 126 -16.10 -0.79 12.87
N VAL A 127 -15.05 0.00 13.10
CA VAL A 127 -14.53 0.24 14.46
C VAL A 127 -15.58 0.89 15.36
N LYS A 128 -16.38 1.84 14.84
CA LYS A 128 -17.51 2.40 15.62
C LYS A 128 -18.56 1.36 15.97
N ARG A 129 -18.85 0.43 15.05
CA ARG A 129 -19.85 -0.63 15.25
C ARG A 129 -19.37 -1.65 16.29
N ASP A 130 -18.09 -2.00 16.24
CA ASP A 130 -17.46 -2.93 17.19
C ASP A 130 -17.37 -2.29 18.60
N VAL A 131 -17.01 -1.01 18.70
CA VAL A 131 -16.99 -0.29 19.98
C VAL A 131 -18.40 -0.11 20.57
N GLN A 132 -19.43 0.03 19.73
CA GLN A 132 -20.81 0.09 20.20
C GLN A 132 -21.33 -1.28 20.67
N ALA A 133 -20.96 -2.37 19.99
CA ALA A 133 -21.28 -3.72 20.43
C ALA A 133 -20.67 -4.04 21.81
N LEU A 134 -19.43 -3.59 22.06
CA LEU A 134 -18.74 -3.77 23.35
C LEU A 134 -19.23 -2.85 24.47
N LYS A 135 -20.00 -1.79 24.16
CA LYS A 135 -20.61 -0.89 25.16
C LYS A 135 -22.07 -1.24 25.45
N GLY A 136 -22.66 -2.15 24.67
CA GLY A 136 -24.05 -2.59 24.80
C GLY A 136 -24.24 -3.84 25.66
N GLU A 137 -23.16 -4.43 26.17
CA GLU A 137 -23.14 -5.44 27.23
C GLU A 137 -22.56 -4.87 28.53
#